data_AF-A0A936VSU2-F1
#
_entry.id   AF-A0A936VSU2-F1
#
_cell.length_a   1.000
_cell.length_b   1.000
_cell.length_c   1.000
_cell.angle_alpha   90.00
_cell.angle_beta   90.00
_cell.angle_gamma   90.00
#
_symmetry.space_group_name_H-M   'P 1'
#
loop_
_entity.id
_entity.type
_entity.pdbx_description
1 polymer ?
#
loop_
_entity_poly.entity_id
_entity_poly.type
_entity_poly.pdbx_seq_one_letter_code
_entity_poly.pdbx_strand_id
1 'polypeptide(L)'
;MDRPRPRSPPRGASGQPCGAPTAIVEPNYSVTPDTPLAECLWNTYRKRWLGRHWQASGVQVWADLYVDGPANREANLTGIPAGWQRFATVGTTVEALRADLATAHSFSLDAVLVCYAGPADVAAECQRLGVIHVPRGRR
;
A
#
# COMPACT_ATOMS: atom_id res chain seq x y z
N MET A 1 4.23 -64.26 10.58
CA MET A 1 3.19 -63.25 10.29
C MET A 1 3.77 -61.90 10.66
N ASP A 2 4.31 -61.19 9.68
CA ASP A 2 4.97 -59.90 9.89
C ASP A 2 3.93 -58.78 9.72
N ARG A 3 3.70 -57.98 10.77
CA ARG A 3 2.73 -56.86 10.68
C ARG A 3 3.39 -55.72 9.90
N PRO A 4 2.72 -55.12 8.91
CA PRO A 4 3.30 -54.00 8.18
C PRO A 4 3.46 -52.80 9.13
N ARG A 5 4.65 -52.19 9.11
CA ARG A 5 4.92 -50.95 9.86
C ARG A 5 4.01 -49.82 9.33
N PRO A 6 3.51 -48.94 10.20
CA PRO A 6 2.73 -47.79 9.75
C PRO A 6 3.57 -46.91 8.83
N ARG A 7 3.01 -46.55 7.66
CA ARG A 7 3.64 -45.61 6.73
C ARG A 7 3.85 -44.29 7.45
N SER A 8 5.10 -43.83 7.52
CA SER A 8 5.41 -42.47 7.98
C SER A 8 4.68 -41.46 7.08
N PRO A 9 4.11 -40.39 7.64
CA PRO A 9 3.45 -39.37 6.84
C PRO A 9 4.48 -38.72 5.89
N PRO A 10 4.07 -38.28 4.69
CA PRO A 10 4.97 -37.59 3.78
C PRO A 10 5.52 -36.34 4.46
N ARG A 11 6.86 -36.27 4.58
CA ARG A 11 7.54 -35.01 4.91
C ARG A 11 7.37 -34.08 3.72
N GLY A 12 6.53 -33.05 3.84
CA GLY A 12 6.47 -32.01 2.82
C GLY A 12 5.12 -31.35 2.51
N ALA A 13 4.13 -31.39 3.40
CA ALA A 13 2.89 -30.65 3.20
C ALA A 13 2.44 -29.91 4.48
N SER A 14 3.33 -29.17 5.13
CA SER A 14 2.92 -28.07 5.99
C SER A 14 2.65 -26.83 5.13
N GLY A 15 1.76 -26.97 4.14
CA GLY A 15 1.14 -25.83 3.49
C GLY A 15 0.20 -25.22 4.50
N GLN A 16 0.72 -24.40 5.41
CA GLN A 16 -0.10 -23.45 6.14
C GLN A 16 -0.95 -22.75 5.06
N PRO A 17 -2.29 -22.77 5.11
CA PRO A 17 -3.06 -21.95 4.21
C PRO A 17 -2.50 -20.55 4.38
N CYS A 18 -1.99 -19.96 3.29
CA CYS A 18 -1.55 -18.57 3.30
C CYS A 18 -2.76 -17.81 3.86
N GLY A 19 -2.62 -17.28 5.08
CA GLY A 19 -3.75 -16.72 5.80
C GLY A 19 -4.45 -15.67 4.93
N ALA A 20 -5.74 -15.45 5.16
CA ALA A 20 -6.43 -14.34 4.52
C ALA A 20 -5.59 -13.05 4.71
N PRO A 21 -5.45 -12.20 3.68
CA PRO A 21 -4.59 -11.02 3.76
C PRO A 21 -5.03 -10.14 4.92
N THR A 22 -4.09 -9.86 5.83
CA THR A 22 -4.35 -9.07 7.05
C THR A 22 -4.35 -7.57 6.77
N ALA A 23 -3.69 -7.15 5.69
CA ALA A 23 -3.63 -5.78 5.25
C ALA A 23 -3.58 -5.66 3.73
N ILE A 24 -4.07 -4.53 3.21
CA ILE A 24 -4.06 -4.18 1.79
C ILE A 24 -3.75 -2.70 1.60
N VAL A 25 -3.20 -2.38 0.43
CA VAL A 25 -3.13 -1.00 -0.08
C VAL A 25 -4.39 -0.76 -0.91
N GLU A 26 -4.95 0.44 -0.83
CA GLU A 26 -6.06 0.83 -1.72
C GLU A 26 -5.66 0.70 -3.20
N PRO A 27 -6.63 0.39 -4.08
CA PRO A 27 -6.37 0.45 -5.51
C PRO A 27 -6.03 1.87 -5.91
N ASN A 28 -4.94 2.02 -6.67
CA ASN A 28 -4.62 3.28 -7.32
C ASN A 28 -5.36 3.35 -8.67
N TYR A 29 -6.24 4.34 -8.80
CA TYR A 29 -6.79 4.73 -10.09
C TYR A 29 -5.92 5.85 -10.64
N SER A 30 -5.36 5.64 -11.83
CA SER A 30 -4.47 6.61 -12.44
C SER A 30 -5.13 7.98 -12.58
N VAL A 31 -4.38 9.00 -12.17
CA VAL A 31 -4.74 10.42 -12.27
C VAL A 31 -3.49 11.14 -12.74
N THR A 32 -3.59 11.83 -13.86
CA THR A 32 -2.55 12.64 -14.52
C THR A 32 -2.82 14.13 -14.30
N PRO A 33 -1.86 15.02 -14.58
CA PRO A 33 -2.10 16.47 -14.51
C PRO A 33 -3.27 16.96 -15.36
N ASP A 34 -3.58 16.28 -16.46
CA ASP A 34 -4.68 16.62 -17.38
C ASP A 34 -6.02 15.98 -16.99
N THR A 35 -6.06 15.15 -15.94
CA THR A 35 -7.30 14.51 -15.49
C THR A 35 -8.24 15.57 -14.92
N PRO A 36 -9.50 15.67 -15.40
CA PRO A 36 -10.45 16.65 -14.87
C PRO A 36 -10.74 16.42 -13.39
N LEU A 37 -10.90 17.49 -12.62
CA LEU A 37 -11.16 17.41 -11.16
C LEU A 37 -12.33 16.48 -10.81
N ALA A 38 -13.40 16.49 -11.61
CA ALA A 38 -14.55 15.61 -11.42
C ALA A 38 -14.16 14.12 -11.47
N GLU A 39 -13.27 13.75 -12.40
CA GLU A 39 -12.75 12.39 -12.51
C GLU A 39 -11.79 12.07 -11.35
N CYS A 40 -10.94 13.01 -10.94
CA CYS A 40 -10.08 12.85 -9.76
C CYS A 40 -10.88 12.56 -8.48
N LEU A 41 -11.97 13.30 -8.25
CA LEU A 41 -12.86 13.10 -7.11
C LEU A 41 -13.60 11.76 -7.21
N TRP A 42 -14.06 11.38 -8.40
CA TRP A 42 -14.68 10.07 -8.65
C TRP A 42 -13.71 8.92 -8.38
N ASN A 43 -12.48 9.02 -8.88
CA ASN A 43 -11.41 8.04 -8.68
C ASN A 43 -11.06 7.90 -7.20
N THR A 44 -10.94 9.03 -6.50
CA THR A 44 -10.71 9.07 -5.06
C THR A 44 -11.86 8.42 -4.30
N TYR A 45 -13.11 8.80 -4.60
CA TYR A 45 -14.30 8.20 -3.99
C TYR A 45 -14.30 6.68 -4.12
N ARG A 46 -14.04 6.14 -5.33
CA ARG A 46 -14.05 4.69 -5.57
C ARG A 46 -13.05 3.95 -4.70
N LYS A 47 -11.80 4.44 -4.60
CA LYS A 47 -10.79 3.77 -3.78
C LYS A 47 -11.08 3.88 -2.27
N ARG A 48 -11.64 5.01 -1.82
CA ARG A 48 -12.07 5.21 -0.42
C ARG A 48 -13.25 4.30 -0.06
N TRP A 49 -14.22 4.15 -0.96
CA TRP A 49 -15.37 3.26 -0.78
C TRP A 49 -14.94 1.79 -0.66
N LEU A 50 -14.07 1.33 -1.58
CA LEU A 50 -13.50 -0.01 -1.51
C LEU A 50 -12.69 -0.22 -0.22
N GLY A 51 -11.85 0.75 0.15
CA GLY A 51 -11.12 0.77 1.41
C GLY A 51 -12.05 0.57 2.61
N ARG A 52 -13.13 1.36 2.70
CA ARG A 52 -14.10 1.23 3.79
C ARG A 52 -14.83 -0.11 3.78
N HIS A 53 -15.16 -0.64 2.60
CA HIS A 53 -15.79 -1.95 2.47
C HIS A 53 -14.89 -3.07 3.02
N TRP A 54 -13.59 -3.05 2.70
CA TRP A 54 -12.64 -4.05 3.21
C TRP A 54 -12.34 -3.88 4.70
N GLN A 55 -12.26 -2.64 5.19
CA GLN A 55 -12.15 -2.37 6.64
C GLN A 55 -13.31 -2.97 7.42
N ALA A 56 -14.55 -2.88 6.91
CA ALA A 56 -15.71 -3.49 7.53
C ALA A 56 -15.62 -5.03 7.60
N SER A 57 -14.77 -5.64 6.77
CA SER A 57 -14.47 -7.08 6.79
C SER A 57 -13.25 -7.43 7.65
N GLY A 58 -12.70 -6.48 8.41
CA GLY A 58 -11.56 -6.71 9.32
C GLY A 58 -10.18 -6.59 8.67
N VAL A 59 -10.09 -6.13 7.42
CA VAL A 59 -8.81 -5.95 6.73
C VAL A 59 -8.22 -4.57 7.06
N GLN A 60 -6.94 -4.51 7.44
CA GLN A 60 -6.26 -3.23 7.62
C GLN A 60 -6.00 -2.58 6.24
N VAL A 61 -6.46 -1.34 6.04
CA VAL A 61 -6.29 -0.62 4.77
C VAL A 61 -5.22 0.45 4.91
N TRP A 62 -4.35 0.54 3.91
CA TRP A 62 -3.34 1.58 3.75
C TRP A 62 -3.78 2.55 2.65
N ALA A 63 -3.89 3.83 3.00
CA ALA A 63 -4.35 4.85 2.07
C ALA A 63 -3.28 5.17 1.03
N ASP A 64 -3.62 5.06 -0.25
CA ASP A 64 -2.69 5.32 -1.34
C ASP A 64 -2.61 6.83 -1.65
N LEU A 65 -1.39 7.37 -1.56
CA LEU A 65 -1.06 8.78 -1.75
C LEU A 65 -0.64 9.14 -3.17
N TYR A 66 -0.35 8.14 -4.01
CA TYR A 66 0.23 8.39 -5.31
C TYR A 66 -0.76 9.05 -6.28
N VAL A 67 -0.32 10.18 -6.84
CA VAL A 67 -0.90 10.85 -8.00
C VAL A 67 0.25 11.32 -8.89
N ASP A 68 0.01 11.42 -10.20
CA ASP A 68 1.00 11.96 -11.12
C ASP A 68 0.95 13.50 -11.09
N GLY A 69 2.00 14.11 -10.53
CA GLY A 69 2.12 15.55 -10.35
C GLY A 69 1.32 16.12 -9.15
N PRO A 70 1.55 17.40 -8.81
CA PRO A 70 0.98 18.01 -7.60
C PRO A 70 -0.49 18.41 -7.74
N ALA A 71 -0.99 18.64 -8.96
CA ALA A 71 -2.29 19.26 -9.23
C ALA A 71 -3.47 18.53 -8.57
N ASN A 72 -3.40 17.21 -8.44
CA ASN A 72 -4.49 16.38 -7.95
C ASN A 72 -4.27 15.85 -6.53
N ARG A 73 -3.22 16.28 -5.83
CA ARG A 73 -2.90 15.78 -4.49
C ARG A 73 -3.99 16.10 -3.48
N GLU A 74 -4.51 17.34 -3.48
CA GLU A 74 -5.58 17.73 -2.56
C GLU A 74 -6.85 16.90 -2.75
N ALA A 75 -7.28 16.73 -4.01
CA ALA A 75 -8.40 15.86 -4.35
C ALA A 75 -8.18 14.43 -3.83
N ASN A 76 -6.97 13.89 -4.00
CA ASN A 76 -6.60 12.56 -3.53
C ASN A 76 -6.65 12.41 -1.99
N LEU A 77 -6.41 13.47 -1.23
CA LEU A 77 -6.47 13.43 0.25
C LEU A 77 -7.90 13.44 0.81
N THR A 78 -8.89 13.73 -0.04
CA THR A 78 -10.29 13.82 0.39
C THR A 78 -10.77 12.50 0.99
N GLY A 79 -11.43 12.58 2.15
CA GLY A 79 -12.01 11.43 2.85
C GLY A 79 -11.04 10.63 3.72
N ILE A 80 -9.76 11.00 3.79
CA ILE A 80 -8.83 10.42 4.78
C ILE A 80 -9.11 11.07 6.15
N PRO A 81 -9.39 10.29 7.21
CA PRO A 81 -9.64 10.84 8.54
C PRO A 81 -8.40 11.52 9.14
N ALA A 82 -8.60 12.57 9.94
CA ALA A 82 -7.53 13.12 10.79
C ALA A 82 -6.97 12.03 11.72
N GLY A 83 -5.65 12.03 11.94
CA GLY A 83 -4.99 11.00 12.75
C GLY A 83 -4.77 9.67 12.03
N TRP A 84 -5.05 9.56 10.72
CA TRP A 84 -4.73 8.35 9.96
C TRP A 84 -3.21 8.07 9.95
N GLN A 85 -2.82 6.79 10.03
CA GLN A 85 -1.43 6.38 10.26
C GLN A 85 -0.87 5.40 9.22
N ARG A 86 -1.66 4.93 8.26
CA ARG A 86 -1.26 3.86 7.35
C ARG A 86 -1.37 4.34 5.90
N PHE A 87 -0.23 4.58 5.25
CA PHE A 87 -0.16 5.16 3.92
C PHE A 87 0.74 4.37 2.97
N ALA A 88 0.42 4.40 1.68
CA ALA A 88 1.26 3.83 0.64
C ALA A 88 1.51 4.82 -0.49
N THR A 89 2.61 4.64 -1.23
CA THR A 89 2.91 5.37 -2.47
C THR A 89 3.78 4.51 -3.40
N VAL A 90 3.90 4.92 -4.66
CA VAL A 90 4.83 4.32 -5.61
C VAL A 90 6.15 5.10 -5.63
N GLY A 91 7.27 4.38 -5.68
CA GLY A 91 8.58 5.00 -5.83
C GLY A 91 8.78 5.56 -7.23
N THR A 92 8.70 6.89 -7.39
CA THR A 92 9.05 7.57 -8.66
C THR A 92 10.39 8.29 -8.56
N THR A 93 10.49 9.23 -7.62
CA THR A 93 11.68 10.04 -7.35
C THR A 93 11.85 10.22 -5.84
N VAL A 94 13.08 10.55 -5.41
CA VAL A 94 13.37 10.87 -4.00
C VAL A 94 12.56 12.09 -3.51
N GLU A 95 12.38 13.10 -4.36
CA GLU A 95 11.58 14.29 -4.07
C GLU A 95 10.11 13.92 -3.77
N ALA A 96 9.50 13.12 -4.65
CA ALA A 96 8.12 12.68 -4.49
C ALA A 96 7.94 11.83 -3.23
N LEU A 97 8.87 10.89 -2.96
CA LEU A 97 8.87 10.07 -1.75
C LEU A 97 8.88 10.92 -0.48
N ARG A 98 9.76 11.93 -0.40
CA ARG A 98 9.84 12.84 0.75
C ARG A 98 8.56 13.64 0.91
N ALA A 99 7.97 14.09 -0.19
CA ALA A 99 6.72 14.85 -0.18
C ALA A 99 5.53 14.00 0.28
N ASP A 100 5.47 12.73 -0.12
CA ASP A 100 4.45 11.78 0.36
C ASP A 100 4.64 11.44 1.83
N LEU A 101 5.88 11.25 2.30
CA LEU A 101 6.16 11.04 3.72
C LEU A 101 5.78 12.26 4.57
N ALA A 102 6.09 13.47 4.11
CA ALA A 102 5.66 14.70 4.77
C ALA A 102 4.13 14.81 4.83
N THR A 103 3.45 14.41 3.77
CA THR A 103 1.97 14.35 3.72
C THR A 103 1.42 13.31 4.70
N ALA A 104 2.02 12.11 4.79
CA ALA A 104 1.62 11.12 5.78
C ALA A 104 1.79 11.69 7.22
N HIS A 105 2.92 12.33 7.50
CA HIS A 105 3.19 12.95 8.80
C HIS A 105 2.28 14.14 9.13
N SER A 106 1.65 14.79 8.13
CA SER A 106 0.67 15.85 8.41
C SER A 106 -0.64 15.30 8.98
N PHE A 107 -0.94 14.01 8.81
CA PHE A 107 -2.09 13.35 9.45
C PHE A 107 -1.74 12.82 10.84
N SER A 108 -0.53 12.27 11.00
CA SER A 108 -0.04 11.76 12.28
C SER A 108 1.48 11.64 12.25
N LEU A 109 2.17 12.09 13.31
CA LEU A 109 3.62 11.94 13.43
C LEU A 109 4.07 10.46 13.49
N ASP A 110 3.16 9.56 13.88
CA ASP A 110 3.39 8.11 13.92
C ASP A 110 3.00 7.41 12.61
N ALA A 111 2.68 8.19 11.56
CA ALA A 111 2.28 7.63 10.28
C ALA A 111 3.40 6.77 9.66
N VAL A 112 3.02 5.60 9.18
CA VAL A 112 3.91 4.68 8.48
C VAL A 112 3.59 4.75 6.99
N LEU A 113 4.65 4.93 6.19
CA LEU A 113 4.59 4.89 4.74
C LEU A 113 5.17 3.57 4.21
N VAL A 114 4.44 2.96 3.28
CA VAL A 114 4.94 1.90 2.40
C VAL A 114 5.22 2.51 1.02
N CYS A 115 6.43 2.31 0.51
CA CYS A 115 6.80 2.68 -0.85
C CYS A 115 6.95 1.40 -1.68
N TYR A 116 6.13 1.24 -2.72
CA TYR A 116 6.26 0.10 -3.64
C TYR A 116 6.98 0.50 -4.92
N ALA A 117 7.84 -0.39 -5.41
CA ALA A 117 8.68 -0.20 -6.58
C ALA A 117 9.61 1.02 -6.49
N GLY A 118 10.13 1.46 -7.64
CA GLY A 118 11.03 2.60 -7.78
C GLY A 118 12.49 2.25 -8.06
N PRO A 119 13.26 3.26 -8.51
CA PRO A 119 14.68 3.13 -8.78
C PRO A 119 15.52 2.93 -7.50
N ALA A 120 16.80 2.59 -7.68
CA ALA A 120 17.70 2.20 -6.59
C ALA A 120 17.95 3.33 -5.56
N ASP A 121 17.99 4.57 -6.02
CA ASP A 121 18.11 5.77 -5.18
C ASP A 121 16.87 5.97 -4.29
N VAL A 122 15.66 5.76 -4.82
CA VAL A 122 14.42 5.77 -4.04
C VAL A 122 14.41 4.66 -3.00
N ALA A 123 14.86 3.44 -3.36
CA ALA A 123 14.97 2.33 -2.43
C ALA A 123 15.95 2.64 -1.27
N ALA A 124 17.11 3.21 -1.59
CA ALA A 124 18.10 3.64 -0.59
C ALA A 124 17.54 4.74 0.32
N GLU A 125 16.80 5.69 -0.25
CA GLU A 125 16.17 6.77 0.52
C GLU A 125 15.07 6.24 1.45
N CYS A 126 14.28 5.24 1.02
CA CYS A 126 13.29 4.60 1.88
C CYS A 126 13.95 4.03 3.15
N GLN A 127 15.09 3.34 2.99
CA GLN A 127 15.85 2.81 4.12
C GLN A 127 16.33 3.92 5.07
N ARG A 128 16.83 5.03 4.52
CA ARG A 128 17.30 6.19 5.31
C ARG A 128 16.16 6.86 6.10
N LEU A 129 14.97 6.91 5.52
CA LEU A 129 13.80 7.59 6.11
C LEU A 129 12.93 6.68 7.00
N GLY A 130 13.23 5.38 7.10
CA GLY A 130 12.40 4.42 7.82
C GLY A 130 11.08 4.08 7.11
N VAL A 131 11.01 4.33 5.79
CA VAL A 131 9.87 3.93 4.94
C VAL A 131 10.00 2.45 4.59
N ILE A 132 8.89 1.71 4.67
CA ILE A 132 8.87 0.30 4.28
C ILE A 132 8.95 0.21 2.76
N HIS A 133 10.06 -0.29 2.22
CA HIS A 133 10.22 -0.47 0.77
C HIS A 133 9.81 -1.87 0.33
N VAL A 134 8.93 -1.93 -0.67
CA VAL A 134 8.54 -3.18 -1.35
C VAL A 134 9.11 -3.13 -2.77
N PRO A 135 10.17 -3.91 -3.09
CA PRO A 135 10.80 -3.85 -4.40
C PRO A 135 9.87 -4.38 -5.50
N ARG A 136 10.08 -3.93 -6.74
CA ARG A 136 9.38 -4.48 -7.89
C ARG A 136 9.81 -5.95 -8.07
N GLY A 137 8.85 -6.87 -8.03
CA GLY A 137 9.12 -8.28 -8.29
C GLY A 137 9.76 -8.48 -9.67
N ARG A 138 10.69 -9.44 -9.77
CA ARG A 138 11.14 -9.94 -11.07
C ARG A 138 9.95 -10.64 -11.72
N ARG A 139 9.57 -10.20 -12.92
CA ARG A 139 8.61 -10.90 -13.77
C ARG A 139 9.27 -12.10 -14.42
#